data_AF-A0A366MBI9-F1
#
_entry.id   AF-A0A366MBI9-F1
#
_cell.length_a   1.000
_cell.length_b   1.000
_cell.length_c   1.000
_cell.angle_alpha   90.00
_cell.angle_beta   90.00
_cell.angle_gamma   90.00
#
_symmetry.space_group_name_H-M   'P 1'
#
loop_
_entity.id
_entity.type
_entity.pdbx_description
1 polymer ?
#
loop_
_entity_poly.entity_id
_entity_poly.type
_entity_poly.pdbx_seq_one_letter_code
_entity_poly.pdbx_strand_id
1 'polypeptide(L)'
;MKSKFLAIIIVAIIAVIALGAAFTLCLGSNGEPSDSSSWEVRELSGIKFKVPQKHESENMLSGNIIDGVKTGDMYQSEDLTISINDTNWTSELNKFMNTDSNSMTVLDANGTKIKTFSADGTSVAFFEINKNKIAVNWSGDINGDIKAIIFSFFQENK
;
A
#
# COMPACT_ATOMS: atom_id res chain seq x y z
N MET A 1 -0.37 33.61 1.96
CA MET A 1 0.79 33.17 2.77
C MET A 1 0.56 31.91 3.62
N LYS A 2 -0.65 31.32 3.66
CA LYS A 2 -0.96 30.16 4.54
C LYS A 2 -0.70 28.78 3.91
N SER A 3 -0.81 28.63 2.59
CA SER A 3 -0.65 27.32 1.92
C SER A 3 0.80 26.84 1.81
N LYS A 4 1.78 27.77 1.79
CA LYS A 4 3.20 27.43 1.71
C LYS A 4 3.78 26.95 3.05
N PHE A 5 3.25 27.43 4.17
CA PHE A 5 3.66 26.99 5.51
C PHE A 5 3.21 25.57 5.83
N LEU A 6 2.02 25.16 5.38
CA LEU A 6 1.51 23.80 5.62
C LEU A 6 2.35 22.75 4.88
N ALA A 7 2.72 23.02 3.62
CA ALA A 7 3.58 22.14 2.84
C ALA A 7 4.99 21.99 3.45
N ILE A 8 5.55 23.07 4.01
CA ILE A 8 6.86 23.05 4.67
C ILE A 8 6.80 22.26 5.99
N ILE A 9 5.72 22.36 6.75
CA ILE A 9 5.53 21.59 8.00
C ILE A 9 5.40 20.08 7.70
N ILE A 10 4.71 19.71 6.62
CA ILE A 10 4.56 18.30 6.21
C ILE A 10 5.92 17.68 5.83
N VAL A 11 6.78 18.41 5.10
CA VAL A 11 8.13 17.94 4.75
C VAL A 11 9.03 17.89 5.98
N ALA A 12 8.91 18.84 6.92
CA ALA A 12 9.69 18.86 8.15
C ALA A 12 9.34 17.70 9.10
N ILE A 13 8.07 17.29 9.19
CA ILE A 13 7.66 16.14 10.01
C ILE A 13 8.20 14.82 9.43
N ILE A 14 8.27 14.69 8.09
CA ILE A 14 8.86 13.52 7.44
C ILE A 14 10.37 13.43 7.73
N ALA A 15 11.08 14.56 7.79
CA ALA A 15 12.51 14.61 8.10
C ALA A 15 12.85 14.28 9.57
N VAL A 16 11.96 14.59 10.53
CA VAL A 16 12.22 14.35 11.97
C VAL A 16 12.11 12.85 12.36
N ILE A 17 11.42 12.03 11.57
CA ILE A 17 11.25 10.59 11.87
C ILE A 17 12.54 9.78 11.56
N ALA A 18 13.51 10.35 10.83
CA ALA A 18 14.80 9.73 10.56
C ALA A 18 15.73 9.60 11.79
N LEU A 19 15.42 10.26 12.92
CA LEU A 19 16.26 10.27 14.12
C LEU A 19 15.70 9.46 15.30
N GLY A 20 14.53 8.84 15.16
CA GLY A 20 13.94 7.96 16.17
C GLY A 20 14.34 6.50 16.00
N ALA A 21 15.63 6.22 15.78
CA ALA A 21 16.19 4.88 15.81
C ALA A 21 16.28 4.40 17.27
N ALA A 22 15.19 3.83 17.79
CA ALA A 22 15.15 2.81 18.85
C ALA A 22 13.73 2.75 19.42
N PHE A 23 12.85 1.95 18.81
CA PHE A 23 11.87 1.25 19.63
C PHE A 23 11.47 -0.06 18.96
N THR A 24 11.95 -1.12 19.61
CA THR A 24 11.57 -2.52 19.54
C THR A 24 10.04 -2.75 19.53
N LEU A 25 9.67 -3.90 18.94
CA LEU A 25 8.40 -4.63 19.07
C LEU A 25 7.21 -4.14 18.23
N CYS A 26 7.05 -4.72 17.03
CA CYS A 26 5.71 -5.03 16.53
C CYS A 26 5.50 -6.55 16.52
N LEU A 27 5.47 -7.14 17.73
CA LEU A 27 4.66 -8.33 17.97
C LEU A 27 3.20 -7.88 17.97
N GLY A 28 2.60 -7.84 16.79
CA GLY A 28 1.15 -7.79 16.59
C GLY A 28 0.75 -9.07 15.88
N SER A 29 0.46 -10.11 16.67
CA SER A 29 -0.13 -11.38 16.23
C SER A 29 -1.40 -11.10 15.42
N ASN A 30 -1.44 -11.46 14.15
CA ASN A 30 -2.67 -11.59 13.35
C ASN A 30 -2.35 -12.42 12.09
N GLY A 31 -2.39 -13.75 12.26
CA GLY A 31 -2.14 -14.77 11.22
C GLY A 31 -0.70 -14.83 10.74
N GLU A 32 -0.09 -16.02 10.74
CA GLU A 32 1.07 -16.24 9.87
C GLU A 32 0.62 -15.97 8.43
N PRO A 33 1.37 -15.20 7.63
CA PRO A 33 1.08 -15.08 6.21
C PRO A 33 1.05 -16.48 5.60
N SER A 34 0.12 -16.74 4.69
CA SER A 34 0.27 -17.93 3.84
C SER A 34 1.61 -17.84 3.10
N ASP A 35 2.29 -18.98 2.92
CA ASP A 35 3.63 -19.02 2.33
C ASP A 35 3.63 -18.32 0.97
N SER A 36 4.21 -17.12 0.92
CA SER A 36 4.18 -16.26 -0.25
C SER A 36 5.23 -16.63 -1.30
N SER A 37 6.05 -17.65 -1.03
CA SER A 37 7.04 -18.16 -1.99
C SER A 37 6.39 -18.79 -3.21
N SER A 38 5.18 -19.36 -3.07
CA SER A 38 4.44 -20.00 -4.15
C SER A 38 3.43 -19.08 -4.86
N TRP A 39 3.31 -17.83 -4.43
CA TRP A 39 2.36 -16.88 -5.01
C TRP A 39 2.84 -16.39 -6.37
N GLU A 40 1.93 -16.25 -7.33
CA GLU A 40 2.25 -15.72 -8.64
C GLU A 40 2.67 -14.24 -8.56
N VAL A 41 3.71 -13.89 -9.33
CA VAL A 41 4.12 -12.50 -9.52
C VAL A 41 3.18 -11.88 -10.56
N ARG A 42 2.50 -10.82 -10.15
CA ARG A 42 1.68 -9.93 -10.99
C ARG A 42 2.45 -8.65 -11.28
N GLU A 43 2.08 -8.00 -12.37
CA GLU A 43 2.66 -6.72 -12.77
C GLU A 43 1.54 -5.74 -13.17
N LEU A 44 1.53 -4.55 -12.56
CA LEU A 44 0.66 -3.43 -12.91
C LEU A 44 1.54 -2.22 -13.19
N SER A 45 1.39 -1.60 -14.37
CA SER A 45 2.15 -0.40 -14.76
C SER A 45 3.67 -0.49 -14.46
N GLY A 46 4.28 -1.66 -14.66
CA GLY A 46 5.72 -1.90 -14.47
C GLY A 46 6.13 -2.16 -13.01
N ILE A 47 5.15 -2.25 -12.10
CA ILE A 47 5.33 -2.56 -10.69
C ILE A 47 4.90 -4.00 -10.42
N LYS A 48 5.82 -4.79 -9.87
CA LYS A 48 5.63 -6.20 -9.54
C LYS A 48 5.16 -6.41 -8.11
N PHE A 49 4.29 -7.39 -7.89
CA PHE A 49 3.83 -7.79 -6.56
C PHE A 49 3.32 -9.22 -6.61
N LYS A 50 3.04 -9.80 -5.45
CA LYS A 50 2.50 -11.15 -5.30
C LYS A 50 1.15 -11.09 -4.62
N VAL A 51 0.25 -11.98 -5.04
CA VAL A 51 -1.08 -12.17 -4.45
C VAL A 51 -1.31 -13.66 -4.19
N PRO A 52 -1.93 -14.05 -3.05
CA PRO A 52 -2.27 -15.43 -2.78
C PRO A 52 -3.40 -15.91 -3.70
N GLN A 53 -3.47 -17.22 -3.92
CA GLN A 53 -4.45 -17.86 -4.80
C GLN A 53 -5.90 -17.46 -4.49
N LYS A 54 -6.23 -17.27 -3.21
CA LYS A 54 -7.58 -16.87 -2.78
C LYS A 54 -8.04 -15.51 -3.33
N HIS A 55 -7.12 -14.62 -3.71
CA HIS A 55 -7.44 -13.33 -4.31
C HIS A 55 -7.31 -13.34 -5.84
N GLU A 56 -6.97 -14.45 -6.50
CA GLU A 56 -6.67 -14.50 -7.94
C GLU A 56 -7.85 -14.18 -8.88
N SER A 57 -9.06 -13.95 -8.37
CA SER A 57 -10.21 -13.74 -9.23
C SER A 57 -10.04 -12.53 -10.16
N GLU A 58 -10.40 -12.77 -11.42
CA GLU A 58 -9.83 -12.14 -12.60
C GLU A 58 -10.58 -10.87 -13.00
N ASN A 59 -10.09 -9.69 -12.64
CA ASN A 59 -10.38 -8.48 -13.41
C ASN A 59 -9.21 -7.49 -13.30
N MET A 60 -8.27 -7.54 -14.26
CA MET A 60 -7.37 -6.42 -14.52
C MET A 60 -8.16 -5.31 -15.24
N LEU A 61 -8.58 -4.31 -14.47
CA LEU A 61 -9.46 -3.25 -14.96
C LEU A 61 -8.64 -2.06 -15.44
N SER A 62 -8.34 -2.08 -16.75
CA SER A 62 -7.66 -0.99 -17.51
C SER A 62 -6.20 -0.76 -17.14
N GLY A 63 -5.36 -0.40 -18.13
CA GLY A 63 -4.02 0.15 -17.91
C GLY A 63 -3.11 0.13 -19.12
N ASN A 64 -1.84 0.48 -18.89
CA ASN A 64 -0.83 0.69 -19.93
C ASN A 64 -0.39 -0.61 -20.64
N ILE A 65 0.22 -0.44 -21.81
CA ILE A 65 0.94 -1.52 -22.51
C ILE A 65 2.43 -1.34 -22.21
N ILE A 66 3.03 -2.31 -21.54
CA ILE A 66 4.47 -2.37 -21.27
C ILE A 66 5.02 -3.60 -21.97
N ASP A 67 6.02 -3.42 -22.83
CA ASP A 67 6.63 -4.50 -23.62
C ASP A 67 5.61 -5.38 -24.39
N GLY A 68 4.51 -4.76 -24.84
CA GLY A 68 3.45 -5.44 -25.60
C GLY A 68 2.38 -6.15 -24.74
N VAL A 69 2.50 -6.11 -23.41
CA VAL A 69 1.55 -6.71 -22.47
C VAL A 69 0.67 -5.62 -21.85
N LYS A 70 -0.66 -5.81 -21.86
CA LYS A 70 -1.58 -4.92 -21.13
C LYS A 70 -1.44 -5.19 -19.64
N THR A 71 -0.71 -4.34 -18.93
CA THR A 71 -0.36 -4.56 -17.52
C THR A 71 -1.48 -4.13 -16.59
N GLY A 72 -2.41 -3.29 -17.02
CA GLY A 72 -3.36 -2.72 -16.09
C GLY A 72 -2.70 -1.68 -15.16
N ASP A 73 -3.52 -0.79 -14.59
CA ASP A 73 -3.16 0.14 -13.52
C ASP A 73 -3.93 -0.22 -12.24
N MET A 74 -4.87 -1.17 -12.34
CA MET A 74 -5.67 -1.67 -11.23
C MET A 74 -5.80 -3.20 -11.29
N TYR A 75 -5.65 -3.82 -10.13
CA TYR A 75 -6.02 -5.19 -9.84
C TYR A 75 -7.20 -5.19 -8.88
N GLN A 76 -8.22 -5.99 -9.15
CA GLN A 76 -9.38 -6.11 -8.29
C GLN A 76 -9.79 -7.58 -8.14
N SER A 77 -9.95 -8.00 -6.89
CA SER A 77 -10.65 -9.21 -6.49
C SER A 77 -11.83 -8.84 -5.58
N GLU A 78 -12.50 -9.84 -4.99
CA GLU A 78 -13.68 -9.64 -4.14
C GLU A 78 -13.45 -8.67 -2.96
N ASP A 79 -12.29 -8.77 -2.32
CA ASP A 79 -11.95 -8.08 -1.07
C ASP A 79 -10.61 -7.35 -1.11
N LEU A 80 -9.96 -7.27 -2.28
CA LEU A 80 -8.67 -6.63 -2.48
C LEU A 80 -8.71 -5.78 -3.75
N THR A 81 -8.26 -4.52 -3.65
CA THR A 81 -8.05 -3.65 -4.81
C THR A 81 -6.68 -3.01 -4.71
N ILE A 82 -5.86 -3.14 -5.75
CA ILE A 82 -4.55 -2.51 -5.85
C ILE A 82 -4.62 -1.54 -7.01
N SER A 83 -4.28 -0.27 -6.79
CA SER A 83 -4.17 0.72 -7.86
C SER A 83 -2.79 1.36 -7.91
N ILE A 84 -2.29 1.59 -9.12
CA ILE A 84 -1.00 2.22 -9.43
C ILE A 84 -1.27 3.54 -10.16
N ASN A 85 -0.71 4.63 -9.64
CA ASN A 85 -0.83 5.98 -10.17
C ASN A 85 -2.28 6.46 -10.35
N ASP A 86 -3.18 6.04 -9.47
CA ASP A 86 -4.55 6.56 -9.46
C ASP A 86 -4.55 8.09 -9.34
N THR A 87 -5.26 8.75 -10.25
CA THR A 87 -5.42 10.21 -10.24
C THR A 87 -6.02 10.75 -8.94
N ASN A 88 -6.81 9.94 -8.23
CA ASN A 88 -7.43 10.28 -6.97
C ASN A 88 -6.56 9.98 -5.75
N TRP A 89 -5.42 9.29 -5.90
CA TRP A 89 -4.57 8.81 -4.80
C TRP A 89 -4.28 9.90 -3.75
N THR A 90 -3.95 11.11 -4.20
CA THR A 90 -3.61 12.22 -3.29
C THR A 90 -4.84 12.76 -2.57
N SER A 91 -5.99 12.82 -3.26
CA SER A 91 -7.25 13.26 -2.69
C SER A 91 -7.73 12.27 -1.62
N GLU A 92 -7.62 10.97 -1.89
CA GLU A 92 -8.04 9.90 -0.98
C GLU A 92 -7.15 9.81 0.25
N LEU A 93 -5.83 9.82 0.09
CA LEU A 93 -4.90 9.89 1.23
C LEU A 93 -5.22 11.09 2.13
N ASN A 94 -5.49 12.26 1.53
CA ASN A 94 -5.87 13.45 2.29
C ASN A 94 -7.20 13.29 3.02
N LYS A 95 -8.19 12.60 2.44
CA LYS A 95 -9.43 12.27 3.16
C LYS A 95 -9.12 11.41 4.37
N PHE A 96 -8.34 10.35 4.20
CA PHE A 96 -8.00 9.45 5.30
C PHE A 96 -7.25 10.14 6.44
N MET A 97 -6.33 11.05 6.10
CA MET A 97 -5.54 11.83 7.06
C MET A 97 -6.32 12.92 7.80
N ASN A 98 -7.41 13.44 7.22
CA ASN A 98 -8.19 14.54 7.78
C ASN A 98 -9.49 14.10 8.47
N THR A 99 -9.77 12.80 8.50
CA THR A 99 -10.96 12.23 9.13
C THR A 99 -10.60 11.62 10.46
N ASP A 100 -11.05 12.24 11.55
CA ASP A 100 -10.73 11.85 12.93
C ASP A 100 -11.26 10.45 13.32
N SER A 101 -12.29 9.95 12.63
CA SER A 101 -12.87 8.63 12.89
C SER A 101 -12.05 7.47 12.30
N ASN A 102 -11.02 7.75 11.50
CA ASN A 102 -10.24 6.70 10.87
C ASN A 102 -9.17 6.20 11.83
N SER A 103 -8.99 4.88 11.89
CA SER A 103 -7.85 4.31 12.59
C SER A 103 -6.62 4.34 11.69
N MET A 104 -5.46 4.70 12.25
CA MET A 104 -4.18 4.70 11.56
C MET A 104 -3.22 3.75 12.27
N THR A 105 -2.68 2.80 11.52
CA THR A 105 -1.62 1.89 11.97
C THR A 105 -0.37 2.08 11.11
N VAL A 106 0.79 1.76 11.67
CA VAL A 106 2.07 1.79 10.93
C VAL A 106 2.57 0.36 10.75
N LEU A 107 2.79 -0.03 9.51
CA LEU A 107 3.42 -1.28 9.12
C LEU A 107 4.89 -1.01 8.78
N ASP A 108 5.81 -1.80 9.34
CA ASP A 108 7.22 -1.79 8.93
C ASP A 108 7.43 -2.81 7.82
N ALA A 109 7.72 -2.32 6.61
CA ALA A 109 8.04 -3.10 5.42
C ALA A 109 9.50 -2.92 5.05
N ASN A 110 10.36 -3.83 5.55
CA ASN A 110 11.79 -3.84 5.25
C ASN A 110 12.46 -2.47 5.52
N GLY A 111 12.14 -1.84 6.66
CA GLY A 111 12.65 -0.52 7.04
C GLY A 111 11.84 0.66 6.49
N THR A 112 10.81 0.40 5.66
CA THR A 112 9.87 1.42 5.19
C THR A 112 8.62 1.40 6.07
N LYS A 113 8.36 2.51 6.77
CA LYS A 113 7.13 2.70 7.54
C LYS A 113 5.97 3.08 6.64
N ILE A 114 5.02 2.18 6.46
CA ILE A 114 3.83 2.37 5.65
C ILE A 114 2.65 2.67 6.57
N LYS A 115 1.91 3.74 6.28
CA LYS A 115 0.68 4.04 7.00
C LYS A 115 -0.46 3.27 6.37
N THR A 116 -1.21 2.57 7.22
CA THR A 116 -2.45 1.91 6.86
C THR A 116 -3.60 2.59 7.58
N PHE A 117 -4.68 2.88 6.87
CA PHE A 117 -5.87 3.51 7.39
C PHE A 117 -7.03 2.51 7.36
N SER A 118 -7.93 2.57 8.32
CA SER A 118 -9.17 1.77 8.28
C SER A 118 -10.38 2.63 8.64
N ALA A 119 -11.43 2.48 7.84
CA ALA A 119 -12.72 3.16 7.97
C ALA A 119 -13.84 2.22 7.49
N ASP A 120 -14.93 2.12 8.25
CA ASP A 120 -16.16 1.41 7.86
C ASP A 120 -15.92 -0.03 7.35
N GLY A 121 -15.02 -0.76 7.99
CA GLY A 121 -14.68 -2.15 7.63
C GLY A 121 -13.84 -2.29 6.37
N THR A 122 -13.34 -1.19 5.81
CA THR A 122 -12.39 -1.16 4.69
C THR A 122 -11.09 -0.53 5.14
N SER A 123 -9.98 -1.08 4.67
CA SER A 123 -8.64 -0.63 5.01
C SER A 123 -7.84 -0.32 3.76
N VAL A 124 -6.88 0.60 3.87
CA VAL A 124 -6.03 1.03 2.76
C VAL A 124 -4.61 1.32 3.21
N ALA A 125 -3.64 0.93 2.40
CA ALA A 125 -2.24 1.31 2.53
C ALA A 125 -1.84 2.20 1.35
N PHE A 126 -1.22 3.35 1.65
CA PHE A 126 -0.68 4.27 0.65
C PHE A 126 0.84 4.31 0.75
N PHE A 127 1.53 4.05 -0.37
CA PHE A 127 3.01 4.10 -0.43
C PHE A 127 3.50 4.35 -1.86
N GLU A 128 4.81 4.56 -2.02
CA GLU A 128 5.44 4.78 -3.33
C GLU A 128 6.57 3.76 -3.59
N ILE A 129 6.66 3.25 -4.82
CA ILE A 129 7.75 2.39 -5.32
C ILE A 129 8.21 2.92 -6.67
N ASN A 130 9.50 3.19 -6.83
CA ASN A 130 10.07 3.67 -8.10
C ASN A 130 9.33 4.88 -8.70
N LYS A 131 8.88 5.82 -7.84
CA LYS A 131 8.06 7.02 -8.16
C LYS A 131 6.61 6.73 -8.58
N ASN A 132 6.17 5.47 -8.50
CA ASN A 132 4.78 5.09 -8.71
C ASN A 132 4.03 5.13 -7.39
N LYS A 133 2.83 5.72 -7.39
CA LYS A 133 1.94 5.80 -6.23
C LYS A 133 1.07 4.55 -6.16
N ILE A 134 1.15 3.80 -5.07
CA ILE A 134 0.39 2.57 -4.87
C ILE A 134 -0.64 2.79 -3.77
N ALA A 135 -1.88 2.35 -4.03
CA ALA A 135 -2.89 2.16 -3.00
C ALA A 135 -3.31 0.68 -2.98
N VAL A 136 -3.22 0.05 -1.81
CA VAL A 136 -3.70 -1.32 -1.58
C VAL A 136 -4.90 -1.22 -0.65
N ASN A 137 -6.09 -1.51 -1.14
CA ASN A 137 -7.34 -1.50 -0.39
C ASN A 137 -7.76 -2.93 -0.10
N TRP A 138 -8.20 -3.22 1.12
CA TRP A 138 -8.73 -4.52 1.49
C TRP A 138 -9.90 -4.42 2.47
N SER A 139 -10.74 -5.45 2.52
CA SER A 139 -11.79 -5.53 3.53
C SER A 139 -11.26 -6.07 4.86
N GLY A 140 -11.71 -5.48 5.97
CA GLY A 140 -11.36 -5.87 7.32
C GLY A 140 -10.00 -5.37 7.81
N ASP A 141 -9.52 -5.99 8.89
CA ASP A 141 -8.28 -5.62 9.56
C ASP A 141 -7.03 -6.15 8.83
N ILE A 142 -5.89 -5.53 9.12
CA ILE A 142 -4.60 -6.00 8.60
C ILE A 142 -4.29 -7.42 9.11
N ASN A 143 -4.04 -8.33 8.18
CA ASN A 143 -3.68 -9.73 8.43
C ASN A 143 -2.34 -10.10 7.78
N GLY A 144 -1.87 -11.34 8.01
CA GLY A 144 -0.62 -11.85 7.45
C GLY A 144 -0.53 -11.72 5.92
N ASP A 145 -1.59 -12.07 5.19
CA ASP A 145 -1.57 -12.03 3.73
C ASP A 145 -1.45 -10.60 3.19
N ILE A 146 -2.18 -9.64 3.76
CA ILE A 146 -2.05 -8.22 3.38
C ILE A 146 -0.63 -7.70 3.63
N LYS A 147 -0.02 -8.07 4.76
CA LYS A 147 1.38 -7.71 5.04
C LYS A 147 2.31 -8.29 3.98
N ALA A 148 2.13 -9.56 3.61
CA ALA A 148 2.93 -10.22 2.59
C ALA A 148 2.73 -9.63 1.19
N ILE A 149 1.50 -9.26 0.81
CA ILE A 149 1.22 -8.52 -0.43
C ILE A 149 1.98 -7.20 -0.44
N ILE A 150 1.84 -6.37 0.61
CA ILE A 150 2.53 -5.09 0.70
C ILE A 150 4.05 -5.27 0.65
N PHE A 151 4.60 -6.26 1.36
CA PHE A 151 6.03 -6.54 1.36
C PHE A 151 6.56 -6.99 -0.01
N SER A 152 5.76 -7.71 -0.78
CA SER A 152 6.15 -8.16 -2.12
C SER A 152 6.48 -6.98 -3.05
N PHE A 153 5.78 -5.85 -2.94
CA PHE A 153 6.11 -4.64 -3.71
C PHE A 153 7.56 -4.16 -3.48
N PHE A 154 8.06 -4.26 -2.25
CA PHE A 154 9.43 -3.85 -1.91
C PHE A 154 10.47 -4.92 -2.27
N GLN A 155 10.06 -6.18 -2.36
CA GLN A 155 10.96 -7.29 -2.72
C GLN A 155 11.16 -7.39 -4.22
N GLU A 156 10.08 -7.26 -5.00
CA GLU A 156 10.08 -7.52 -6.44
C GLU A 156 10.52 -6.33 -7.30
N ASN A 157 10.65 -5.12 -6.73
CA ASN A 157 10.96 -3.88 -7.48
C ASN A 157 12.24 -3.15 -7.00
N LYS A 158 13.24 -3.91 -6.54
CA LYS A 158 14.54 -3.37 -6.13
C LYS A 158 15.40 -2.91 -7.30
#